data_AF-A0A9E3C994-F1
#
_entry.id   AF-A0A9E3C994-F1
#
_cell.length_a   1.000
_cell.length_b   1.000
_cell.length_c   1.000
_cell.angle_alpha   90.00
_cell.angle_beta   90.00
_cell.angle_gamma   90.00
#
_symmetry.space_group_name_H-M   'P 1'
#
loop_
_entity.id
_entity.type
_entity.pdbx_description
1 polymer ?
#
loop_
_entity_poly.entity_id
_entity_poly.type
_entity_poly.pdbx_seq_one_letter_code
_entity_poly.pdbx_strand_id
1 'polypeptide(L)' 'MTLWRRGDFVELNGRVAVVVGVEGDPDVPEEHVALWFGEASDQRATGEDPAAGPPQVWTVPAEYCRPGPRPVYRH' A
#
# COMPACT_ATOMS: atom_id res chain seq x y z
N MET A 1 7.29 3.78 -18.90
CA MET A 1 7.18 3.79 -17.42
C MET A 1 5.72 3.60 -17.07
N THR A 2 5.39 2.57 -16.31
CA THR A 2 4.02 2.37 -15.84
C THR A 2 3.81 3.31 -14.66
N LEU A 3 2.98 4.33 -14.83
CA LEU A 3 2.73 5.32 -13.79
C LEU A 3 1.62 4.79 -12.86
N TRP A 4 2.02 4.24 -11.72
CA TRP A 4 1.10 3.91 -10.65
C TRP A 4 0.47 5.16 -10.04
N ARG A 5 -0.76 5.05 -9.56
CA ARG A 5 -1.48 6.12 -8.89
C ARG A 5 -1.83 5.71 -7.47
N ARG A 6 -1.94 6.70 -6.58
CA ARG A 6 -2.49 6.47 -5.24
C ARG A 6 -3.87 5.81 -5.34
N GLY A 7 -4.08 4.77 -4.55
CA GLY A 7 -5.28 3.94 -4.56
C GLY A 7 -5.24 2.75 -5.53
N ASP A 8 -4.23 2.65 -6.40
CA ASP A 8 -4.08 1.45 -7.22
C ASP A 8 -3.79 0.23 -6.34
N PHE A 9 -4.51 -0.86 -6.59
CA PHE A 9 -4.18 -2.16 -6.03
C PHE A 9 -3.10 -2.80 -6.89
N VAL A 10 -2.03 -3.24 -6.26
CA VAL A 10 -0.90 -3.89 -6.90
C VAL A 10 -0.61 -5.24 -6.25
N GLU A 11 0.03 -6.12 -7.00
CA GLU A 11 0.61 -7.35 -6.49
C GLU A 11 2.14 -7.22 -6.47
N LEU A 12 2.74 -7.54 -5.32
CA LEU A 12 4.18 -7.67 -5.13
C LEU A 12 4.47 -9.01 -4.45
N ASN A 13 5.24 -9.88 -5.10
CA ASN A 13 5.62 -11.19 -4.56
C ASN A 13 4.42 -12.04 -4.07
N GLY A 14 3.31 -12.00 -4.80
CA GLY A 14 2.08 -12.73 -4.46
C GLY A 14 1.27 -12.13 -3.31
N ARG A 15 1.62 -10.92 -2.84
CA ARG A 15 0.86 -10.17 -1.84
C ARG A 15 0.20 -8.95 -2.47
N VAL A 16 -1.06 -8.71 -2.11
CA VAL A 16 -1.79 -7.52 -2.53
C VAL A 16 -1.41 -6.35 -1.63
N ALA A 17 -1.19 -5.19 -2.24
CA ALA A 17 -0.97 -3.93 -1.55
C ALA A 17 -1.75 -2.81 -2.25
N VAL A 18 -1.85 -1.67 -1.57
CA VAL A 18 -2.37 -0.43 -2.13
C VAL A 18 -1.25 0.58 -2.24
N VAL A 19 -1.16 1.24 -3.38
CA VAL A 19 -0.28 2.39 -3.58
C VAL A 19 -0.80 3.55 -2.74
N VAL A 20 -0.02 4.00 -1.76
CA VAL A 20 -0.35 5.13 -0.89
C VAL A 20 0.54 6.36 -1.14
N GLY A 21 1.67 6.16 -1.82
CA GLY A 21 2.57 7.23 -2.24
C GLY A 21 3.20 6.94 -3.59
N VAL A 22 3.54 7.99 -4.32
CA VAL A 22 4.14 7.95 -5.67
C VAL A 22 5.36 8.85 -5.74
N GLU A 23 6.13 8.75 -6.82
CA GLU A 23 7.25 9.66 -7.08
C GLU A 23 6.82 11.14 -6.97
N GLY A 24 7.63 11.92 -6.27
CA GLY A 24 7.36 13.33 -5.95
C GLY A 24 6.67 13.55 -4.60
N ASP A 25 6.19 12.48 -3.96
CA ASP A 25 5.74 12.54 -2.57
C ASP A 25 6.92 12.58 -1.58
N PRO A 26 6.75 13.22 -0.41
CA PRO A 26 7.74 13.15 0.66
C PRO A 26 8.06 11.69 1.00
N ASP A 27 9.35 11.40 1.20
CA ASP A 27 9.86 10.08 1.60
C ASP A 27 9.69 8.96 0.54
N VAL A 28 9.23 9.27 -0.67
CA VAL A 28 9.16 8.32 -1.79
C VAL A 28 10.30 8.58 -2.78
N PRO A 29 11.26 7.65 -2.93
CA PRO A 29 12.35 7.80 -3.89
C PRO A 29 11.86 7.90 -5.34
N GLU A 30 12.73 8.42 -6.22
CA GLU A 30 12.50 8.37 -7.67
C GLU A 30 12.29 6.94 -8.15
N GLU A 31 11.39 6.75 -9.11
CA GLU A 31 11.02 5.45 -9.68
C GLU A 31 10.45 4.44 -8.66
N HIS A 32 10.11 4.88 -7.44
CA HIS A 32 9.50 4.05 -6.41
C HIS A 32 8.03 4.40 -6.19
N VAL A 33 7.32 3.44 -5.62
CA VAL A 33 5.98 3.62 -5.05
C VAL A 33 5.98 3.21 -3.60
N ALA A 34 5.16 3.88 -2.80
CA ALA A 34 4.95 3.53 -1.41
C ALA A 34 3.72 2.63 -1.31
N LEU A 35 3.91 1.42 -0.78
CA LEU A 35 2.89 0.38 -0.70
C LEU A 35 2.47 0.12 0.75
N TRP A 36 1.17 0.08 0.96
CA TRP A 36 0.57 -0.38 2.21
C TRP A 36 -0.08 -1.76 1.99
N PHE A 37 0.33 -2.75 2.77
CA PHE A 37 -0.14 -4.14 2.64
C PHE A 37 -1.39 -4.45 3.49
N GLY A 38 -1.95 -3.43 4.15
CA GLY A 38 -2.96 -3.61 5.19
C GLY A 38 -2.33 -4.07 6.51
N GLU A 39 -3.03 -3.84 7.62
CA GLU A 39 -2.67 -4.46 8.89
C GLU A 39 -3.26 -5.87 8.96
N ALA A 40 -2.47 -6.84 9.41
CA ALA A 40 -2.91 -8.23 9.60
C ALA A 40 -3.93 -8.38 10.73
N SER A 41 -4.09 -7.35 11.56
CA SER A 41 -5.01 -7.31 12.69
C SER A 41 -6.36 -6.75 12.25
N ASP A 42 -7.27 -7.66 11.95
CA ASP A 42 -8.73 -7.49 11.91
C ASP A 42 -9.31 -7.07 13.30
N GLN A 43 -8.46 -6.57 14.20
CA GLN A 43 -8.86 -6.09 15.51
C GLN A 43 -9.36 -4.67 15.33
N ARG A 44 -10.69 -4.58 15.21
CA ARG A 44 -11.51 -3.40 15.54
C ARG A 44 -10.67 -2.27 16.12
N ALA A 45 -10.36 -1.26 15.31
CA ALA A 45 -9.94 0.06 15.78
C ALA A 45 -11.11 0.78 16.49
N THR A 46 -11.83 0.07 17.37
CA THR A 46 -12.82 0.63 18.28
C THR A 46 -12.12 0.82 19.61
N GLY A 47 -11.42 1.95 19.73
CA GLY A 47 -10.72 2.34 20.95
C GLY A 47 -9.24 1.99 20.87
N GLU A 48 -8.43 3.06 20.83
CA GLU A 48 -7.13 3.18 21.48
C GLU A 48 -6.53 1.86 21.98
N ASP A 49 -6.03 1.01 21.09
CA ASP A 49 -5.02 0.03 21.49
C ASP A 49 -3.68 0.75 21.42
N PRO A 50 -3.09 1.16 22.55
CA PRO A 50 -1.80 1.86 22.58
C PRO A 50 -0.65 1.00 22.04
N ALA A 51 -0.86 -0.29 21.78
CA ALA A 51 0.12 -1.16 21.13
C ALA A 51 0.07 -1.13 19.59
N ALA A 52 -0.97 -0.57 18.98
CA ALA A 52 -1.04 -0.41 17.53
C ALA A 52 -0.12 0.73 17.10
N GLY A 53 1.09 0.38 16.63
CA GLY A 53 2.01 1.35 16.02
C GLY A 53 1.42 2.01 14.78
N PRO A 54 2.06 3.07 14.25
CA PRO A 54 1.60 3.70 13.02
C PRO A 54 1.64 2.71 11.83
N PRO A 55 0.78 2.91 10.81
CA PRO A 55 0.75 2.04 9.65
C PRO A 55 2.12 2.02 8.95
N GLN A 56 2.61 0.82 8.66
CA GLN A 56 3.89 0.63 7.98
C GLN A 56 3.71 0.63 6.47
N VAL A 57 4.48 1.50 5.80
CA VAL A 57 4.50 1.66 4.35
C VAL A 57 5.88 1.31 3.83
N TRP A 58 5.94 0.59 2.71
CA TRP A 58 7.19 0.15 2.09
C TRP A 58 7.39 0.84 0.75
N THR A 59 8.54 1.49 0.56
CA THR A 59 8.93 2.01 -0.75
C THR A 59 9.58 0.89 -1.56
N VAL A 60 9.08 0.67 -2.78
CA VAL A 60 9.60 -0.36 -3.69
C VAL A 60 9.71 0.18 -5.10
N PRO A 61 10.65 -0.32 -5.93
CA PRO A 61 10.73 0.05 -7.33
C PRO A 61 9.40 -0.24 -8.05
N ALA A 62 8.91 0.75 -8.79
CA ALA A 62 7.62 0.68 -9.50
C ALA A 62 7.56 -0.48 -10.50
N GLU A 63 8.72 -0.88 -11.05
CA GLU A 63 8.84 -1.98 -12.01
C GLU A 63 8.58 -3.37 -11.41
N TYR A 64 8.70 -3.53 -10.08
CA TYR A 64 8.43 -4.80 -9.41
C TYR A 64 6.94 -5.03 -9.14
N CYS A 65 6.14 -3.98 -9.23
CA CYS A 65 4.69 -4.05 -9.03
C CYS A 65 4.00 -4.61 -10.27
N ARG A 66 2.99 -5.43 -10.06
CA ARG A 66 2.06 -5.90 -11.10
C ARG A 66 0.65 -5.38 -10.80
N PRO A 67 -0.23 -5.24 -11.82
CA PRO A 67 -1.62 -4.89 -11.58
C PRO A 67 -2.28 -5.88 -10.61
N GLY A 68 -2.83 -5.37 -9.52
CA GLY A 68 -3.50 -6.17 -8.50
C GLY A 68 -4.94 -6.49 -8.88
N PRO A 69 -5.64 -7.28 -8.04
CA PRO A 69 -7.05 -7.57 -8.23
C PRO A 69 -7.90 -6.30 -8.10
N ARG A 70 -9.04 -6.26 -8.81
CA ARG A 70 -10.02 -5.20 -8.63
C ARG A 70 -10.74 -5.37 -7.28
N PRO A 71 -10.89 -4.30 -6.48
CA PRO A 71 -11.62 -4.39 -5.22
C PRO A 71 -13.09 -4.72 -5.46
N VAL A 72 -13.66 -5.54 -4.58
CA VAL A 72 -15.09 -5.81 -4.51
C VAL A 72 -15.64 -5.13 -3.27
N TYR A 73 -16.53 -4.17 -3.47
CA TYR A 73 -17.18 -3.45 -2.38
C TYR A 73 -18.36 -4.26 -1.85
N ARG A 74 -18.43 -4.42 -0.53
CA ARG A 74 -19.55 -5.07 0.18
C ARG A 74 -19.95 -4.15 1.34
N HIS A 75 -21.23 -4.16 1.67
CA HIS A 75 -21.84 -3.34 2.72
C HIS A 75 -22.19 -4.20 3.93
#